data_AF-A0A958ZT08-F1
#
_entry.id   AF-A0A958ZT08-F1
#
_cell.length_a   1.000
_cell.length_b   1.000
_cell.length_c   1.000
_cell.angle_alpha   90.00
_cell.angle_beta   90.00
_cell.angle_gamma   90.00
#
_symmetry.space_group_name_H-M   'P 1'
#
loop_
_entity.id
_entity.type
_entity.pdbx_description
1 polymer ?
#
loop_
_entity_poly.entity_id
_entity_poly.type
_entity_poly.pdbx_seq_one_letter_code
_entity_poly.pdbx_strand_id
1 'polypeptide(L)'
;MSIITGILFFDFAPVDYLWGGRMDTSAQLLNFEWLSLLISVLFFVLLLIKAGRINIAVLKKVAHMFVWLFFILFLFNTIGNLIATTNFEKFFALVTGLLTFLLLRIAIEKEPGKDVT
;
A
#
# COMPACT_ATOMS: atom_id res chain seq x y z
N MET A 1 2.35 17.48 4.69
CA MET A 1 2.26 18.74 3.92
C MET A 1 3.26 18.84 2.76
N SER A 2 4.46 18.23 2.81
CA SER A 2 5.45 18.34 1.70
C SER A 2 5.22 17.42 0.49
N ILE A 3 4.43 16.34 0.63
CA ILE A 3 4.11 15.44 -0.49
C ILE A 3 3.06 16.09 -1.42
N ILE A 4 2.11 16.82 -0.83
CA ILE A 4 1.03 17.58 -1.52
C ILE A 4 1.61 18.64 -2.44
N THR A 5 2.55 19.43 -1.94
CA THR A 5 3.18 20.52 -2.70
C THR A 5 4.07 19.98 -3.81
N GLY A 6 4.76 18.85 -3.59
CA GLY A 6 5.57 18.20 -4.63
C GLY A 6 4.76 17.74 -5.84
N ILE A 7 3.65 17.03 -5.63
CA ILE A 7 2.83 16.50 -6.72
C ILE A 7 2.09 17.62 -7.46
N LEU A 8 1.59 18.63 -6.74
CA LEU A 8 0.77 19.71 -7.32
C LEU A 8 1.60 20.80 -8.02
N PHE A 9 2.85 21.07 -7.60
CA PHE A 9 3.71 22.10 -8.23
C PHE A 9 4.66 21.56 -9.29
N PHE A 10 5.03 20.27 -9.26
CA PHE A 10 5.97 19.70 -10.23
C PHE A 10 5.32 18.98 -11.41
N ASP A 11 3.98 18.91 -11.47
CA ASP A 11 3.23 18.23 -12.53
C ASP A 11 3.74 16.80 -12.80
N PHE A 12 4.27 16.16 -11.76
CA PHE A 12 4.97 14.89 -11.86
C PHE A 12 4.00 13.73 -12.16
N ALA A 13 2.71 13.96 -11.94
CA ALA A 13 1.61 13.04 -12.17
C ALA A 13 0.32 13.84 -12.43
N PRO A 14 -0.12 13.99 -13.70
CA PRO A 14 -1.39 14.63 -14.01
C PRO A 14 -2.53 13.95 -13.28
N VAL A 15 -3.44 14.76 -12.69
CA VAL A 15 -4.56 14.26 -11.87
C VAL A 15 -5.43 13.28 -12.66
N ASP A 16 -5.54 13.48 -13.97
CA ASP A 16 -6.25 12.64 -14.94
C ASP A 16 -5.66 11.23 -15.11
N TYR A 17 -4.47 10.96 -14.57
CA TYR A 17 -3.84 9.63 -14.59
C TYR A 17 -3.87 8.95 -13.22
N LEU A 18 -4.40 9.61 -12.19
CA LEU A 18 -4.51 9.03 -10.86
C LEU A 18 -5.77 8.16 -10.77
N TRP A 19 -5.65 6.99 -10.13
CA TRP A 19 -6.75 6.05 -9.89
C TRP A 19 -7.50 5.59 -11.15
N GLY A 20 -6.77 5.27 -12.22
CA GLY A 20 -7.35 4.80 -13.48
C GLY A 20 -8.10 5.90 -14.24
N GLY A 21 -7.69 7.16 -14.05
CA GLY A 21 -8.23 8.32 -14.74
C GLY A 21 -9.68 8.66 -14.39
N ARG A 22 -10.04 8.47 -13.12
CA ARG A 22 -11.38 8.77 -12.58
C ARG A 22 -11.44 10.03 -11.72
N MET A 23 -10.36 10.81 -11.67
CA MET A 23 -10.30 12.03 -10.87
C MET A 23 -10.40 13.26 -11.74
N ASP A 24 -11.55 13.92 -11.69
CA ASP A 24 -11.80 15.13 -12.48
C ASP A 24 -11.66 16.43 -11.66
N THR A 25 -11.60 16.34 -10.32
CA THR A 25 -11.64 17.53 -9.44
C THR A 25 -10.65 17.46 -8.28
N SER A 26 -10.10 18.62 -7.90
CA SER A 26 -9.18 18.77 -6.77
C SER A 26 -9.79 18.34 -5.42
N ALA A 27 -11.11 18.44 -5.27
CA ALA A 27 -11.82 17.98 -4.07
C ALA A 27 -11.85 16.45 -3.95
N GLN A 28 -12.01 15.73 -5.07
CA GLN A 28 -11.90 14.27 -5.09
C GLN A 28 -10.48 13.83 -4.77
N LEU A 29 -9.47 14.49 -5.35
CA LEU A 29 -8.07 14.23 -5.06
C LEU A 29 -7.77 14.31 -3.57
N LEU A 30 -8.25 15.35 -2.88
CA LEU A 30 -8.05 15.54 -1.44
C LEU A 30 -8.69 14.41 -0.60
N ASN A 31 -9.89 13.94 -0.98
CA ASN A 31 -10.55 12.83 -0.28
C ASN A 31 -9.79 11.50 -0.44
N PHE A 32 -9.28 11.23 -1.65
CA PHE A 32 -8.44 10.06 -1.89
C PHE A 32 -7.09 10.17 -1.16
N GLU A 33 -6.55 11.38 -1.01
CA GLU A 33 -5.33 11.61 -0.24
C GLU A 33 -5.50 11.21 1.24
N TRP A 34 -6.58 11.67 1.87
CA TRP A 34 -6.90 11.29 3.26
C TRP A 34 -7.04 9.77 3.41
N LEU A 35 -7.69 9.11 2.45
CA LEU A 35 -7.83 7.67 2.43
C LEU A 35 -6.47 6.96 2.29
N SER A 36 -5.63 7.41 1.35
CA SER A 36 -4.29 6.86 1.12
C SER A 36 -3.36 7.05 2.33
N LEU A 37 -3.43 8.19 3.01
CA LEU A 37 -2.68 8.44 4.24
C LEU A 37 -3.15 7.53 5.38
N LEU A 38 -4.46 7.40 5.57
CA LEU A 38 -5.04 6.52 6.60
C LEU A 38 -4.59 5.07 6.39
N ILE A 39 -4.71 4.57 5.16
CA ILE A 39 -4.30 3.21 4.79
C ILE A 39 -2.79 3.01 5.03
N SER A 40 -1.97 4.01 4.70
CA SER A 40 -0.51 3.96 4.87
C SER A 40 -0.09 3.95 6.35
N VAL A 41 -0.76 4.73 7.20
CA VAL A 41 -0.54 4.72 8.66
C VAL A 41 -0.94 3.37 9.25
N LEU A 42 -2.10 2.82 8.85
CA LEU A 42 -2.54 1.49 9.26
C LEU A 42 -1.50 0.43 8.87
N PHE A 43 -1.01 0.48 7.63
CA PHE A 43 0.01 -0.42 7.12
C PHE A 43 1.32 -0.35 7.93
N PHE A 44 1.79 0.86 8.24
CA PHE A 44 3.00 1.07 9.02
C PHE A 44 2.88 0.51 10.44
N VAL A 45 1.75 0.73 11.12
CA VAL A 45 1.47 0.17 12.45
C VAL A 45 1.45 -1.35 12.41
N LEU A 46 0.84 -1.96 11.40
CA LEU A 46 0.81 -3.41 11.22
C LEU A 46 2.20 -4.01 11.05
N LEU A 47 3.06 -3.36 10.25
CA LEU A 47 4.45 -3.80 10.07
C LEU A 47 5.25 -3.70 11.38
N LEU A 48 5.06 -2.64 12.17
CA LEU A 48 5.70 -2.51 13.49
C LEU A 48 5.30 -3.63 14.46
N ILE A 49 4.02 -4.02 14.45
CA ILE A 49 3.52 -5.14 15.25
C ILE A 49 4.19 -6.45 14.80
N LYS A 50 4.26 -6.69 13.48
CA LYS A 50 4.86 -7.90 12.93
C LYS A 50 6.39 -7.96 13.10
N ALA A 51 7.06 -6.81 13.13
CA ALA A 51 8.48 -6.69 13.44
C ALA A 51 8.83 -7.01 14.91
N GLY A 52 7.86 -7.45 15.72
CA GLY A 52 8.08 -7.86 17.11
C GLY A 52 8.27 -6.70 18.09
N ARG A 53 8.06 -5.44 17.65
CA ARG A 53 8.17 -4.24 18.50
C ARG A 53 6.98 -4.11 19.47
N ILE A 54 5.86 -4.78 19.18
CA ILE A 54 4.67 -4.83 20.02
C ILE A 54 4.32 -6.31 20.26
N ASN A 55 4.57 -6.81 21.46
CA ASN A 55 4.46 -8.23 21.78
C ASN A 55 3.10 -8.60 22.38
N ILE A 56 2.02 -8.38 21.61
CA ILE A 56 0.65 -8.75 22.00
C ILE A 56 0.18 -9.88 21.09
N ALA A 57 -0.08 -11.07 21.65
CA ALA A 57 -0.39 -12.28 20.88
C ALA A 57 -1.65 -12.17 19.99
N VAL A 58 -2.69 -11.48 20.47
CA VAL A 58 -3.91 -11.20 19.67
C VAL A 58 -3.58 -10.30 18.49
N LEU A 59 -2.73 -9.30 18.72
CA LEU A 59 -2.34 -8.32 17.72
C LEU A 59 -1.45 -8.93 16.62
N LYS A 60 -0.65 -9.96 16.93
CA LYS A 60 0.11 -10.74 15.94
C LYS A 60 -0.81 -11.46 14.94
N LYS A 61 -1.84 -12.16 15.43
CA LYS A 61 -2.83 -12.84 14.57
C LYS A 61 -3.57 -11.85 13.68
N VAL A 62 -4.01 -10.72 14.25
CA VAL A 62 -4.68 -9.65 13.52
C VAL A 62 -3.73 -9.07 12.46
N ALA A 63 -2.48 -8.77 12.83
CA ALA A 63 -1.47 -8.27 11.89
C ALA A 63 -1.20 -9.26 10.75
N HIS A 64 -1.16 -10.56 11.03
CA HIS A 64 -1.00 -11.58 10.01
C HIS A 64 -2.16 -11.59 9.01
N MET A 65 -3.41 -11.51 9.49
CA MET A 65 -4.59 -11.40 8.63
C MET A 65 -4.55 -10.14 7.76
N PHE A 66 -4.22 -8.99 8.34
CA PHE A 66 -4.14 -7.74 7.59
C PHE A 66 -3.01 -7.76 6.56
N VAL A 67 -1.84 -8.34 6.86
CA VAL A 67 -0.75 -8.48 5.88
C VAL A 67 -1.21 -9.28 4.65
N TRP A 68 -2.00 -10.34 4.83
CA TRP A 68 -2.62 -11.06 3.71
C TRP A 68 -3.63 -10.19 2.94
N LEU A 69 -4.46 -9.43 3.64
CA LEU A 69 -5.39 -8.48 3.00
C LEU A 69 -4.63 -7.45 2.15
N PHE A 70 -3.56 -6.87 2.69
CA PHE A 70 -2.70 -5.92 1.99
C PHE A 70 -1.97 -6.56 0.81
N PHE A 71 -1.48 -7.80 0.95
CA PHE A 71 -0.89 -8.54 -0.17
C PHE A 71 -1.88 -8.66 -1.34
N ILE A 72 -3.12 -9.09 -1.06
CA ILE A 72 -4.16 -9.23 -2.09
C ILE A 72 -4.47 -7.87 -2.74
N LEU A 73 -4.60 -6.82 -1.93
CA LEU A 73 -4.85 -5.46 -2.41
C LEU A 73 -3.73 -4.99 -3.35
N PHE A 74 -2.46 -5.14 -2.96
CA PHE A 74 -1.31 -4.75 -3.78
C PHE A 74 -1.14 -5.64 -5.01
N LEU A 75 -1.49 -6.92 -4.94
CA LEU A 75 -1.51 -7.81 -6.09
C LEU A 75 -2.51 -7.32 -7.15
N PHE A 76 -3.75 -7.02 -6.74
CA PHE A 76 -4.73 -6.42 -7.65
C PHE A 76 -4.28 -5.06 -8.18
N ASN A 77 -3.66 -4.23 -7.33
CA ASN A 77 -3.12 -2.94 -7.75
C ASN A 77 -2.02 -3.10 -8.81
N THR A 78 -1.14 -4.07 -8.66
CA THR A 78 -0.10 -4.40 -9.65
C THR A 78 -0.71 -4.87 -10.96
N ILE A 79 -1.73 -5.73 -10.93
CA ILE A 79 -2.44 -6.17 -12.14
C ILE A 79 -3.11 -4.98 -12.84
N GLY A 80 -3.80 -4.13 -12.09
CA GLY A 80 -4.43 -2.91 -12.64
C GLY A 80 -3.41 -2.00 -13.31
N ASN A 81 -2.29 -1.74 -12.64
CA ASN A 81 -1.21 -0.89 -13.14
C ASN A 81 -0.49 -1.50 -14.36
N LEU A 82 -0.39 -2.83 -14.47
CA LEU A 82 0.18 -3.51 -15.65
C LEU A 82 -0.73 -3.40 -16.89
N ILE A 83 -2.05 -3.44 -16.68
CA ILE A 83 -3.06 -3.37 -17.76
C ILE A 83 -3.33 -1.92 -18.17
N ALA A 84 -2.93 -0.96 -17.33
CA ALA A 84 -3.10 0.47 -17.61
C ALA A 84 -2.49 0.88 -18.96
N THR A 85 -3.12 1.85 -19.61
CA THR A 85 -2.72 2.30 -20.96
C THR A 85 -1.53 3.25 -20.90
N THR A 86 -1.34 3.94 -19.78
CA THR A 86 -0.34 5.00 -19.63
C THR A 86 1.01 4.45 -19.15
N ASN A 87 2.11 5.03 -19.65
CA ASN A 87 3.46 4.64 -19.20
C ASN A 87 3.70 4.99 -17.73
N PHE A 88 3.01 6.01 -17.23
CA PHE A 88 3.07 6.42 -15.82
C PHE A 88 2.50 5.35 -14.88
N GLU A 89 1.30 4.84 -15.16
CA GLU A 89 0.70 3.78 -14.34
C GLU A 89 1.48 2.45 -14.46
N LYS A 90 2.02 2.13 -15.65
CA LYS A 90 2.89 0.96 -15.82
C LYS A 90 4.18 1.06 -15.01
N PHE A 91 4.76 2.24 -14.84
CA PHE A 91 5.90 2.44 -13.94
C PHE A 91 5.51 2.16 -12.49
N PHE A 92 4.33 2.62 -12.06
CA PHE A 92 3.79 2.30 -10.75
C PHE A 92 3.59 0.80 -10.53
N ALA A 93 3.32 0.03 -11.59
CA ALA A 93 3.24 -1.44 -11.51
C ALA A 93 4.53 -2.09 -11.00
N LEU A 94 5.70 -1.54 -11.33
CA LEU A 94 6.99 -2.04 -10.82
C LEU A 94 7.10 -1.83 -9.31
N VAL A 95 6.72 -0.65 -8.84
CA VAL A 95 6.74 -0.29 -7.42
C VAL A 95 5.74 -1.16 -6.64
N THR A 96 4.51 -1.28 -7.14
CA THR A 96 3.47 -2.06 -6.46
C THR A 96 3.78 -3.55 -6.53
N GLY A 97 4.40 -4.04 -7.60
CA GLY A 97 4.84 -5.43 -7.72
C GLY A 97 5.94 -5.78 -6.71
N LEU A 98 6.90 -4.87 -6.50
CA LEU A 98 7.90 -5.03 -5.44
C LEU A 98 7.24 -5.10 -4.06
N LEU A 99 6.27 -4.21 -3.78
CA LEU A 99 5.52 -4.21 -2.53
C LEU A 99 4.70 -5.50 -2.35
N THR A 100 4.05 -6.00 -3.40
CA THR A 100 3.36 -7.29 -3.40
C THR A 100 4.30 -8.42 -3.03
N PHE A 101 5.51 -8.46 -3.61
CA PHE A 101 6.50 -9.49 -3.31
C PHE A 101 6.98 -9.41 -1.85
N LEU A 102 7.29 -8.21 -1.36
CA LEU A 102 7.70 -8.01 0.04
C LEU A 102 6.59 -8.42 1.01
N LEU A 103 5.35 -8.08 0.69
CA LEU A 103 4.19 -8.47 1.50
C LEU A 103 3.97 -9.97 1.51
N LEU A 104 4.15 -10.64 0.37
CA LEU A 104 4.09 -12.10 0.29
C LEU A 104 5.15 -12.75 1.18
N ARG A 105 6.40 -12.25 1.11
CA ARG A 105 7.50 -12.73 1.95
C ARG A 105 7.14 -12.60 3.44
N ILE A 106 6.67 -11.43 3.85
CA ILE A 106 6.26 -11.17 5.24
C ILE A 106 5.04 -12.04 5.61
N ALA A 107 4.09 -12.25 4.71
CA ALA A 107 2.89 -13.06 4.94
C ALA A 107 3.24 -14.53 5.22
N ILE A 108 4.19 -15.10 4.46
CA ILE A 108 4.62 -16.49 4.59
C ILE A 108 5.54 -16.68 5.80
N GLU A 109 6.28 -15.64 6.20
CA GLU A 109 7.17 -15.71 7.36
C GLU A 109 6.40 -16.10 8.63
N LYS A 110 6.84 -17.21 9.24
CA LYS A 110 6.24 -17.79 10.44
C LYS A 110 6.32 -16.78 11.58
N GLU A 111 5.26 -16.70 12.39
CA GLU A 111 5.28 -15.84 13.56
C GLU A 111 6.41 -16.26 14.51
N PRO A 112 7.30 -15.35 14.93
CA PRO A 112 8.33 -15.67 15.91
C PRO A 112 7.65 -16.07 17.23
N GLY A 113 7.69 -17.37 17.53
CA GLY A 113 7.06 -17.99 18.70
C GLY A 113 6.26 -19.28 18.45
N LYS A 114 6.09 -19.74 17.20
CA LYS A 114 5.39 -21.00 16.90
C LYS A 114 6.27 -22.26 16.83
N ASP A 115 7.58 -22.14 17.01
CA ASP A 115 8.53 -23.27 16.90
C ASP A 115 8.93 -23.87 18.27
N VAL A 116 8.23 -23.55 19.37
CA VAL A 116 8.55 -24.03 20.74
C VAL A 116 7.35 -24.71 21.43
N THR A 117 6.37 -25.22 20.69
CA THR A 117 5.28 -26.03 21.25
C THR A 117 5.06 -27.29 20.46
#